data_AF-A0AA41VY40-F1
#
_entry.id   AF-A0AA41VY40-F1
#
_cell.length_a   1.000
_cell.length_b   1.000
_cell.length_c   1.000
_cell.angle_alpha   90.00
_cell.angle_beta   90.00
_cell.angle_gamma   90.00
#
_symmetry.space_group_name_H-M   'P 1'
#
loop_
_entity.id
_entity.type
_entity.pdbx_description
1 polymer ?
#
loop_
_entity_poly.entity_id
_entity_poly.type
_entity_poly.pdbx_seq_one_letter_code
_entity_poly.pdbx_strand_id
1 'polypeptide(L)'
;MLPAISTFPNRRFYKDQIVDAPSVLCENFQQNYLPGPMFGPYSFINISNGRDKPDEAGHGVKNMVEVAVVMAIVRNLYKAWEGTKRSLTIGIISPYAAQIAAIENKVGQKYEKLKDFIVKVMSADGCYGGEEDVIIISTVGSNHNGGSDGFLSNPQRTNVALTRA
;
A
#
# COMPACT_ATOMS: atom_id res chain seq x y z
N MET A 1 2.49 -10.15 10.26
CA MET A 1 3.31 -8.93 10.18
C MET A 1 4.77 -9.20 10.51
N LEU A 2 5.67 -8.78 9.64
CA LEU A 2 7.12 -8.85 9.87
C LEU A 2 7.57 -7.81 10.91
N PRO A 3 8.61 -8.08 11.73
CA PRO A 3 9.11 -7.13 12.74
C PRO A 3 9.44 -5.74 12.18
N ALA A 4 9.98 -5.70 10.96
CA ALA A 4 10.29 -4.44 10.26
C ALA A 4 9.04 -3.58 9.98
N ILE A 5 7.87 -4.21 9.85
CA ILE A 5 6.57 -3.52 9.67
C ILE A 5 5.99 -3.14 11.04
N SER A 6 6.02 -4.05 12.03
CA SER A 6 5.41 -3.83 13.35
C SER A 6 6.14 -2.78 14.21
N THR A 7 7.45 -2.59 13.98
CA THR A 7 8.30 -1.71 14.80
C THR A 7 7.76 -0.28 14.91
N PHE A 8 7.40 0.35 13.79
CA PHE A 8 6.94 1.74 13.83
C PHE A 8 5.56 1.89 14.50
N PRO A 9 4.51 1.13 14.12
CA PRO A 9 3.22 1.19 14.81
C PRO A 9 3.31 0.88 16.30
N ASN A 10 4.07 -0.15 16.69
CA ASN A 10 4.23 -0.55 18.08
C ASN A 10 4.80 0.60 18.94
N ARG A 11 5.90 1.19 18.48
CA ARG A 11 6.52 2.33 19.16
C ARG A 11 5.61 3.56 19.18
N ARG A 12 4.95 3.86 18.06
CA ARG A 12 4.19 5.10 17.88
C ARG A 12 2.83 5.11 18.57
N PHE A 13 2.16 3.96 18.63
CA PHE A 13 0.76 3.85 19.08
C PHE A 13 0.58 2.96 20.31
N TYR A 14 1.51 2.03 20.58
CA TYR A 14 1.36 1.01 21.63
C TYR A 14 2.46 1.04 22.69
N LYS A 15 3.36 2.05 22.68
CA LYS A 15 4.42 2.24 23.67
C LYS A 15 5.30 0.99 23.84
N ASP A 16 5.61 0.32 22.72
CA ASP A 16 6.44 -0.89 22.67
C ASP A 16 5.88 -2.08 23.50
N GLN A 17 4.57 -2.13 23.71
CA GLN A 17 3.92 -3.20 24.48
C GLN A 17 3.52 -4.42 23.64
N ILE A 18 3.55 -4.33 22.31
CA ILE A 18 3.29 -5.47 21.42
C ILE A 18 4.58 -6.26 21.24
N VAL A 19 4.48 -7.59 21.29
CA VAL A 19 5.61 -8.51 21.12
C VAL A 19 5.40 -9.33 19.86
N ASP A 20 6.42 -9.42 19.01
CA ASP A 20 6.39 -10.27 17.82
C ASP A 20 6.44 -11.76 18.21
N ALA A 21 5.60 -12.58 17.59
CA ALA A 21 5.59 -14.01 17.83
C ALA A 21 6.86 -14.69 17.28
N PRO A 22 7.38 -15.76 17.91
CA PRO A 22 8.56 -16.48 17.39
C PRO A 22 8.41 -16.98 15.95
N SER A 23 7.18 -17.27 15.52
CA SER A 23 6.86 -17.71 14.16
C SER A 23 7.23 -16.68 13.09
N VAL A 24 7.21 -15.38 13.40
CA VAL A 24 7.52 -14.32 12.44
C VAL A 24 9.02 -13.96 12.39
N LEU A 25 9.80 -14.53 13.31
CA LEU A 25 11.26 -14.34 13.41
C LEU A 25 12.04 -15.40 12.62
N CYS A 26 11.37 -16.47 12.18
CA CYS A 26 11.99 -17.53 11.38
C CYS A 26 12.33 -17.02 9.96
N GLU A 27 13.51 -17.41 9.43
CA GLU A 27 13.95 -17.01 8.07
C GLU A 27 12.94 -17.37 6.98
N ASN A 28 12.23 -18.49 7.12
CA ASN A 28 11.20 -18.93 6.18
C ASN A 28 9.96 -18.01 6.12
N PHE A 29 9.79 -17.13 7.10
CA PHE A 29 8.68 -16.18 7.16
C PHE A 29 8.97 -14.91 6.35
N GLN A 30 10.25 -14.59 6.09
CA GLN A 30 10.63 -13.43 5.27
C GLN A 30 10.42 -13.73 3.78
N GLN A 31 9.23 -13.39 3.25
CA GLN A 31 8.97 -13.42 1.82
C GLN A 31 9.41 -12.11 1.17
N ASN A 32 10.43 -12.19 0.31
CA ASN A 32 10.78 -11.10 -0.60
C ASN A 32 10.05 -11.32 -1.92
N TYR A 33 9.00 -10.54 -2.17
CA TYR A 33 8.22 -10.63 -3.42
C TYR A 33 8.92 -9.98 -4.61
N LEU A 34 9.84 -9.04 -4.36
CA LEU A 34 10.64 -8.36 -5.38
C LEU A 34 12.12 -8.30 -4.97
N PRO A 35 13.05 -8.35 -5.94
CA PRO A 35 14.48 -8.25 -5.65
C PRO A 35 14.91 -6.79 -5.42
N GLY A 36 15.85 -6.61 -4.51
CA GLY A 36 16.54 -5.34 -4.28
C GLY A 36 16.11 -4.60 -2.99
N PRO A 37 16.99 -3.75 -2.43
CA PRO A 37 16.79 -3.15 -1.11
C PRO A 37 15.60 -2.18 -1.05
N MET A 38 15.16 -1.67 -2.20
CA MET A 38 13.99 -0.79 -2.31
C MET A 38 12.66 -1.50 -2.01
N PHE A 39 12.60 -2.83 -2.15
CA PHE A 39 11.39 -3.62 -1.95
C PHE A 39 11.48 -4.52 -0.72
N GLY A 40 12.24 -4.08 0.29
CA GLY A 40 12.26 -4.75 1.59
C GLY A 40 10.89 -4.71 2.28
N PRO A 41 10.73 -5.44 3.39
CA PRO A 41 9.46 -5.61 4.11
C PRO A 41 8.73 -4.31 4.46
N TYR A 42 9.48 -3.22 4.66
CA TYR A 42 8.95 -1.89 4.89
C TYR A 42 9.82 -0.88 4.14
N SER A 43 9.22 -0.15 3.20
CA SER A 43 9.94 0.77 2.32
C SER A 43 9.13 2.04 2.07
N PHE A 44 9.81 3.19 1.99
CA PHE A 44 9.21 4.47 1.63
C PHE A 44 9.84 4.97 0.33
N ILE A 45 9.03 5.08 -0.74
CA ILE A 45 9.48 5.56 -2.05
C ILE A 45 9.07 7.02 -2.18
N ASN A 46 10.04 7.92 -2.01
CA ASN A 46 9.80 9.35 -2.16
C ASN A 46 9.62 9.73 -3.64
N ILE A 47 8.51 10.38 -3.98
CA ILE A 47 8.16 10.81 -5.34
C ILE A 47 8.12 12.34 -5.38
N SER A 48 9.24 12.96 -5.76
CA SER A 48 9.43 14.41 -5.72
C SER A 48 8.73 15.19 -6.84
N ASN A 49 8.38 14.53 -7.96
CA ASN A 49 7.91 15.18 -9.19
C ASN A 49 6.40 14.99 -9.44
N GLY A 50 5.69 14.35 -8.51
CA GLY A 50 4.25 14.21 -8.57
C GLY A 50 3.59 15.55 -8.29
N ARG A 51 3.01 16.18 -9.31
CA ARG A 51 2.10 17.31 -9.09
C ARG A 51 0.69 16.77 -8.94
N ASP A 52 0.12 17.08 -7.79
CA ASP A 52 -1.29 16.95 -7.47
C ASP A 52 -2.10 17.73 -8.50
N LYS A 53 -2.82 17.02 -9.36
CA LYS A 53 -3.74 17.66 -10.29
C LYS A 53 -5.15 17.50 -9.75
N PRO A 54 -5.94 18.59 -9.70
CA PRO A 54 -7.37 18.44 -9.54
C PRO A 54 -7.88 17.55 -10.67
N ASP A 55 -8.77 16.63 -10.34
CA ASP A 55 -9.47 15.86 -11.36
C ASP A 55 -10.27 16.81 -12.27
N GLU A 56 -10.36 16.50 -13.57
CA GLU A 56 -11.03 17.37 -14.56
C GLU A 56 -12.52 17.57 -14.24
N ALA A 57 -13.09 16.65 -13.47
CA ALA A 57 -14.47 16.69 -13.00
C ALA A 57 -14.64 17.29 -11.58
N GLY A 58 -13.57 17.79 -10.95
CA GLY A 58 -13.63 18.45 -9.64
C GLY A 58 -13.78 17.49 -8.44
N HIS A 59 -13.63 16.18 -8.64
CA HIS A 59 -13.84 15.16 -7.60
C HIS A 59 -12.69 14.99 -6.59
N GLY A 60 -11.72 15.90 -6.58
CA GLY A 60 -10.59 15.90 -5.66
C GLY A 60 -9.25 15.77 -6.36
N VAL A 61 -8.27 15.21 -5.65
CA VAL A 61 -6.86 15.24 -6.03
C VAL A 61 -6.39 13.86 -6.44
N LYS A 62 -5.58 13.80 -7.49
CA LYS A 62 -4.80 12.62 -7.87
C LYS A 62 -3.36 12.98 -8.23
N ASN A 63 -2.46 12.03 -8.02
CA ASN A 63 -1.07 12.12 -8.40
C ASN A 63 -0.75 11.00 -9.39
N MET A 64 -0.75 11.34 -10.68
CA MET A 64 -0.56 10.37 -11.76
C MET A 64 0.86 9.78 -11.78
N VAL A 65 1.85 10.43 -11.16
CA VAL A 65 3.20 9.89 -11.02
C VAL A 65 3.18 8.75 -9.99
N GLU A 66 2.52 8.95 -8.84
CA GLU A 66 2.29 7.86 -7.89
C GLU A 66 1.52 6.71 -8.55
N VAL A 67 0.45 6.99 -9.30
CA VAL A 67 -0.29 5.94 -10.04
C VAL A 67 0.64 5.14 -10.95
N ALA A 68 1.52 5.81 -11.71
CA ALA A 68 2.47 5.13 -12.59
C ALA A 68 3.45 4.23 -11.82
N VAL A 69 3.94 4.68 -10.66
CA VAL A 69 4.83 3.91 -9.78
C VAL A 69 4.10 2.71 -9.17
N VAL A 70 2.91 2.90 -8.62
CA VAL A 70 2.05 1.81 -8.10
C VAL A 70 1.86 0.74 -9.17
N MET A 71 1.49 1.13 -10.40
CA MET A 71 1.30 0.19 -11.50
C MET A 71 2.60 -0.51 -11.93
N ALA A 72 3.76 0.15 -11.80
CA ALA A 72 5.06 -0.47 -12.05
C ALA A 72 5.38 -1.54 -11.01
N ILE A 73 5.12 -1.27 -9.73
CA ILE A 73 5.29 -2.22 -8.63
C ILE A 73 4.37 -3.44 -8.84
N VAL A 74 3.07 -3.22 -9.06
CA VAL A 74 2.09 -4.32 -9.30
C VAL A 74 2.49 -5.17 -10.51
N ARG A 75 2.96 -4.54 -11.59
CA ARG A 75 3.45 -5.27 -12.78
C ARG A 75 4.67 -6.14 -12.46
N ASN A 76 5.60 -5.62 -11.65
CA ASN A 76 6.78 -6.39 -11.27
C ASN A 76 6.40 -7.54 -10.32
N LEU A 77 5.47 -7.31 -9.39
CA LEU A 77 4.94 -8.36 -8.51
C LEU A 77 4.30 -9.48 -9.34
N TYR A 78 3.48 -9.12 -10.33
CA TYR A 78 2.90 -10.09 -11.25
C TYR A 78 3.98 -10.93 -11.96
N LYS A 79 5.02 -10.29 -12.51
CA LYS A 79 6.11 -11.00 -13.19
C LYS A 79 6.90 -11.94 -12.27
N ALA A 80 7.09 -11.55 -11.01
CA ALA A 80 7.79 -12.37 -10.02
C ALA A 80 6.91 -13.54 -9.52
N TRP A 81 5.59 -13.33 -9.47
CA TRP A 81 4.60 -14.32 -9.06
C TRP A 81 4.23 -15.31 -10.17
N GLU A 82 4.23 -14.90 -11.44
CA GLU A 82 3.85 -15.72 -12.58
C GLU A 82 4.75 -16.98 -12.66
N GLY A 83 4.12 -18.16 -12.62
CA GLY A 83 4.82 -19.46 -12.56
C GLY A 83 5.06 -20.00 -11.15
N THR A 84 4.72 -19.24 -10.10
CA THR A 84 4.68 -19.77 -8.73
C THR A 84 3.38 -20.53 -8.46
N LYS A 85 3.39 -21.44 -7.48
CA LYS A 85 2.19 -22.20 -7.04
C LYS A 85 1.50 -21.58 -5.81
N ARG A 86 1.82 -20.32 -5.48
CA ARG A 86 1.35 -19.65 -4.26
C ARG A 86 0.30 -18.61 -4.62
N SER A 87 -0.67 -18.41 -3.74
CA SER A 87 -1.52 -17.22 -3.80
C SER A 87 -0.71 -15.99 -3.41
N LEU A 88 -0.99 -14.86 -4.05
CA LEU A 88 -0.45 -13.55 -3.69
C LEU A 88 -1.58 -12.54 -3.65
N THR A 89 -1.74 -11.85 -2.52
CA THR A 89 -2.73 -10.79 -2.38
C THR A 89 -2.08 -9.43 -2.18
N ILE A 90 -2.58 -8.42 -2.90
CA ILE A 90 -2.02 -7.07 -2.93
C ILE A 90 -3.14 -6.07 -2.60
N GLY A 91 -2.98 -5.33 -1.52
CA GLY A 91 -3.84 -4.20 -1.17
C GLY A 91 -3.20 -2.88 -1.55
N ILE A 92 -3.94 -2.04 -2.28
CA ILE A 92 -3.54 -0.67 -2.60
C ILE A 92 -4.46 0.28 -1.85
N ILE A 93 -3.88 1.07 -0.94
CA ILE A 93 -4.61 1.98 -0.07
C ILE A 93 -4.34 3.41 -0.51
N SER A 94 -5.40 4.21 -0.64
CA SER A 94 -5.29 5.65 -0.83
C SER A 94 -6.38 6.40 -0.07
N PRO A 95 -6.11 7.63 0.40
CA PRO A 95 -7.10 8.42 1.10
C PRO A 95 -8.02 9.23 0.18
N TYR A 96 -7.66 9.39 -1.10
CA TYR A 96 -8.41 10.23 -2.04
C TYR A 96 -9.19 9.39 -3.04
N ALA A 97 -10.50 9.60 -3.13
CA ALA A 97 -11.37 8.88 -4.05
C ALA A 97 -10.93 9.04 -5.52
N ALA A 98 -10.47 10.23 -5.93
CA ALA A 98 -9.95 10.46 -7.27
C ALA A 98 -8.67 9.65 -7.56
N GLN A 99 -7.82 9.41 -6.55
CA GLN A 99 -6.64 8.56 -6.68
C GLN A 99 -7.02 7.08 -6.73
N ILE A 100 -7.96 6.63 -5.90
CA ILE A 100 -8.51 5.27 -5.93
C ILE A 100 -9.04 4.97 -7.33
N ALA A 101 -9.94 5.82 -7.84
CA ALA A 101 -10.52 5.67 -9.17
C ALA A 101 -9.44 5.68 -10.27
N ALA A 102 -8.40 6.52 -10.15
CA ALA A 102 -7.30 6.54 -11.12
C ALA A 102 -6.49 5.24 -11.13
N ILE A 103 -6.26 4.65 -9.95
CA ILE A 103 -5.56 3.36 -9.81
C ILE A 103 -6.45 2.23 -10.34
N GLU A 104 -7.72 2.16 -9.92
CA GLU A 104 -8.69 1.17 -10.40
C GLU A 104 -8.82 1.18 -11.93
N ASN A 105 -8.94 2.36 -12.54
CA ASN A 105 -8.98 2.50 -13.99
C ASN A 105 -7.71 2.00 -14.69
N LYS A 106 -6.54 2.09 -14.03
CA LYS A 106 -5.26 1.60 -14.58
C LYS A 106 -5.03 0.11 -14.34
N VAL A 107 -5.52 -0.42 -13.22
CA VAL A 107 -5.57 -1.86 -12.96
C VAL A 107 -6.51 -2.52 -13.97
N GLY A 108 -7.70 -1.95 -14.14
CA GLY A 108 -8.75 -2.45 -15.01
C GLY A 108 -9.07 -3.92 -14.73
N GLN A 109 -9.52 -4.64 -15.75
CA GLN A 109 -9.83 -6.07 -15.65
C GLN A 109 -8.61 -6.98 -15.79
N LYS A 110 -7.40 -6.41 -15.76
CA LYS A 110 -6.17 -7.12 -16.16
C LYS A 110 -5.89 -8.33 -15.27
N TYR A 111 -6.17 -8.21 -13.98
CA TYR A 111 -5.87 -9.23 -12.97
C TYR A 111 -7.12 -9.92 -12.42
N GLU A 112 -8.33 -9.48 -12.78
CA GLU A 112 -9.60 -10.01 -12.24
C GLU A 112 -9.83 -11.50 -12.53
N LYS A 113 -9.28 -12.01 -13.64
CA LYS A 113 -9.44 -13.42 -14.05
C LYS A 113 -8.41 -14.36 -13.43
N LEU A 114 -7.48 -13.84 -12.64
CA LEU A 114 -6.45 -14.63 -12.00
C LEU A 114 -6.95 -15.12 -10.64
N LYS A 115 -6.95 -16.44 -10.45
CA LYS A 115 -7.45 -17.06 -9.21
C LYS A 115 -6.58 -16.77 -8.00
N ASP A 116 -5.26 -16.78 -8.20
CA ASP A 116 -4.26 -16.79 -7.14
C ASP A 116 -3.40 -15.50 -7.13
N PHE A 117 -3.79 -14.48 -7.90
CA PHE A 117 -3.16 -13.15 -7.88
C PHE A 117 -4.24 -12.08 -7.75
N ILE A 118 -4.42 -11.57 -6.54
CA ILE A 118 -5.54 -10.71 -6.19
C ILE A 118 -5.02 -9.30 -5.95
N VAL A 119 -5.57 -8.32 -6.66
CA VAL A 119 -5.27 -6.89 -6.45
C VAL A 119 -6.54 -6.19 -6.01
N LYS A 120 -6.52 -5.60 -4.82
CA LYS A 120 -7.63 -4.81 -4.27
C LYS A 120 -7.21 -3.36 -4.14
N VAL A 121 -8.04 -2.44 -4.62
CA VAL A 121 -7.88 -1.01 -4.38
C VAL A 121 -8.91 -0.61 -3.33
N MET A 122 -8.47 0.06 -2.28
CA MET A 122 -9.29 0.34 -1.11
C MET A 122 -9.07 1.77 -0.61
N SER A 123 -10.12 2.37 -0.07
CA SER A 123 -9.94 3.55 0.77
C SER A 123 -9.39 3.13 2.13
N ALA A 124 -8.76 4.07 2.85
CA ALA A 124 -8.32 3.81 4.22
C ALA A 124 -9.47 3.38 5.14
N ASP A 125 -10.68 3.90 4.91
CA ASP A 125 -11.90 3.50 5.66
C ASP A 125 -12.47 2.16 5.18
N GLY A 126 -12.08 1.66 4.01
CA GLY A 126 -12.46 0.33 3.50
C GLY A 126 -11.54 -0.80 3.99
N CYS A 127 -10.43 -0.47 4.65
CA CYS A 127 -9.42 -1.45 5.07
C CYS A 127 -9.69 -2.10 6.45
N TYR A 128 -10.87 -1.91 7.05
CA TYR A 128 -11.17 -2.53 8.34
C TYR A 128 -11.29 -4.06 8.21
N GLY A 129 -10.31 -4.78 8.78
CA GLY A 129 -10.40 -6.23 9.00
C GLY A 129 -9.80 -7.12 7.91
N GLY A 130 -9.29 -6.56 6.81
CA GLY A 130 -8.52 -7.31 5.81
C GLY A 130 -7.01 -7.25 6.09
N GLU A 131 -6.29 -8.31 5.76
CA GLU A 131 -4.83 -8.36 5.70
C GLU A 131 -4.44 -8.87 4.31
N GLU A 132 -3.37 -8.34 3.74
CA GLU A 132 -2.86 -8.74 2.43
C GLU A 132 -1.37 -9.04 2.51
N ASP A 133 -0.86 -9.91 1.65
CA ASP A 133 0.56 -10.25 1.62
C ASP A 133 1.46 -9.02 1.33
N VAL A 134 0.96 -8.09 0.50
CA VAL A 134 1.64 -6.84 0.15
C VAL A 134 0.66 -5.68 0.25
N ILE A 135 1.06 -4.62 0.95
CA ILE A 135 0.33 -3.35 1.02
C ILE A 135 1.13 -2.22 0.35
N ILE A 136 0.47 -1.50 -0.55
CA ILE A 136 0.99 -0.29 -1.19
C ILE A 136 0.13 0.90 -0.77
N ILE A 137 0.72 1.87 -0.07
CA ILE A 137 0.02 3.10 0.33
C ILE A 137 0.40 4.23 -0.62
N SER A 138 -0.58 4.77 -1.34
CA SER A 138 -0.41 5.97 -2.18
C SER A 138 -0.90 7.19 -1.40
N THR A 139 0.03 8.07 -1.05
CA THR A 139 -0.22 9.25 -0.19
C THR A 139 -0.73 10.46 -0.97
N VAL A 140 -0.59 10.46 -2.30
CA VAL A 140 -0.88 11.56 -3.23
C VAL A 140 0.04 12.78 -3.08
N GLY A 141 0.50 13.13 -1.88
CA GLY A 141 1.46 14.21 -1.65
C GLY A 141 0.95 15.25 -0.63
N SER A 142 1.82 16.18 -0.23
CA SER A 142 1.56 17.18 0.82
C SER A 142 1.41 18.61 0.32
N ASN A 143 1.33 18.85 -1.01
CA ASN A 143 1.24 20.21 -1.56
C ASN A 143 -0.19 20.78 -1.55
N HIS A 144 -1.02 20.32 -0.62
CA HIS A 144 -2.32 20.90 -0.34
C HIS A 144 -2.14 22.10 0.59
N ASN A 145 -2.22 23.31 0.04
CA ASN A 145 -2.34 24.54 0.82
C ASN A 145 -3.59 24.47 1.72
N GLY A 146 -3.42 23.96 2.95
CA GLY A 146 -4.42 24.05 4.02
C GLY A 146 -5.55 23.01 4.04
N GLY A 147 -5.48 21.94 3.22
CA GLY A 147 -6.41 20.81 3.34
C GLY A 147 -5.94 19.84 4.42
N SER A 148 -6.85 19.30 5.25
CA SER A 148 -6.47 18.20 6.15
C SER A 148 -5.99 17.02 5.32
N ASP A 149 -4.77 16.55 5.54
CA ASP A 149 -4.25 15.29 5.00
C ASP A 149 -5.05 14.11 5.58
N GLY A 150 -6.34 14.00 5.27
CA GLY A 150 -7.37 13.42 6.16
C GLY A 150 -7.07 12.03 6.74
N PHE A 151 -6.24 11.25 6.05
CA PHE A 151 -5.70 9.98 6.51
C PHE A 151 -4.40 10.08 7.33
N LEU A 152 -3.41 10.86 6.88
CA LEU A 152 -2.14 11.07 7.59
C LEU A 152 -2.33 11.93 8.86
N SER A 153 -3.36 12.78 8.89
CA SER A 153 -3.71 13.59 10.05
C SER A 153 -4.47 12.80 11.12
N ASN A 154 -4.97 11.60 10.81
CA ASN A 154 -5.66 10.74 11.78
C ASN A 154 -4.74 9.57 12.20
N PRO A 155 -4.21 9.60 13.45
CA PRO A 155 -3.34 8.55 13.98
C PRO A 155 -3.95 7.14 13.94
N GLN A 156 -5.26 7.02 14.15
CA GLN A 156 -5.94 5.72 14.16
C GLN A 156 -6.00 5.14 12.76
N ARG A 157 -6.33 5.95 11.75
CA ARG A 157 -6.35 5.53 10.34
C ARG A 157 -4.95 5.15 9.85
N THR A 158 -3.95 5.96 10.20
CA THR A 158 -2.54 5.67 9.89
C THR A 158 -2.10 4.33 10.48
N ASN A 159 -2.43 4.09 11.76
CA ASN A 159 -2.12 2.81 12.41
C ASN A 159 -2.81 1.63 11.70
N VAL A 160 -4.08 1.77 11.31
CA VAL A 160 -4.80 0.72 10.58
C VAL A 160 -4.08 0.38 9.27
N ALA A 161 -3.78 1.37 8.41
CA ALA A 161 -3.19 1.06 7.10
C ALA A 161 -1.77 0.47 7.20
N LEU A 162 -0.95 0.96 8.14
CA LEU A 162 0.41 0.44 8.35
C LEU A 162 0.42 -0.99 8.90
N THR A 163 -0.73 -1.48 9.39
CA THR A 163 -0.87 -2.81 10.00
C THR A 163 -1.68 -3.78 9.15
N ARG A 164 -1.83 -3.53 7.83
CA ARG A 164 -2.57 -4.41 6.92
C ARG A 164 -1.70 -5.46 6.19
N ALA A 165 -0.38 -5.47 6.43
CA ALA A 165 0.60 -6.40 5.85
C ALA A 165 1.26 -7.31 6.91
#